data_AF-A0A842P0T9-F1
#
_entry.id   AF-A0A842P0T9-F1
#
_cell.length_a   1.000
_cell.length_b   1.000
_cell.length_c   1.000
_cell.angle_alpha   90.00
_cell.angle_beta   90.00
_cell.angle_gamma   90.00
#
_symmetry.space_group_name_H-M   'P 1'
#
loop_
_entity.id
_entity.type
_entity.pdbx_description
1 polymer ?
#
loop_
_entity_poly.entity_id
_entity_poly.type
_entity_poly.pdbx_seq_one_letter_code
_entity_poly.pdbx_strand_id
1 'polypeptide(L)'
;MSDVIWGNGKNVISKDTFELTVTHRQNGNSEEYQDAVKIIISDVDLPGLSDNKSNWEIDDLQKVIVGSFLKCEITSKTSEGNLISKVSHSGAAGY
;
A
#
# COMPACT_ATOMS: atom_id res chain seq x y z
N MET A 1 2.02 0.52 18.71
CA MET A 1 1.23 1.18 17.64
C MET A 1 1.65 0.54 16.34
N SER A 2 0.72 0.39 15.38
CA SER A 2 1.09 0.00 14.03
C SER A 2 1.53 1.24 13.28
N ASP A 3 2.59 1.13 12.49
CA ASP A 3 3.03 2.23 11.67
C ASP A 3 2.07 2.42 10.49
N VAL A 4 1.76 3.67 10.16
CA VAL A 4 0.87 3.99 9.03
C VAL A 4 1.51 5.04 8.14
N ILE A 5 1.45 4.77 6.84
CA ILE A 5 1.85 5.71 5.79
C ILE A 5 0.73 5.84 4.77
N TRP A 6 0.66 7.00 4.15
CA TRP A 6 -0.26 7.28 3.05
C TRP A 6 0.50 7.78 1.84
N GLY A 7 -0.03 7.48 0.66
CA GLY A 7 0.63 7.85 -0.57
C GLY A 7 -0.18 7.48 -1.81
N ASN A 8 0.36 7.85 -2.96
CA ASN A 8 -0.23 7.47 -4.25
C ASN A 8 0.43 6.21 -4.79
N GLY A 9 -0.37 5.23 -5.20
CA GLY A 9 0.12 4.06 -5.92
C GLY A 9 0.69 4.48 -7.27
N LYS A 10 1.92 4.05 -7.58
CA LYS A 10 2.67 4.50 -8.76
C LYS A 10 2.80 3.42 -9.82
N ASN A 11 3.24 2.23 -9.43
CA ASN A 11 3.52 1.13 -10.36
C ASN A 11 3.25 -0.22 -9.69
N VAL A 12 2.72 -1.18 -10.44
CA VAL A 12 2.52 -2.55 -9.97
C VAL A 12 3.69 -3.42 -10.43
N ILE A 13 4.32 -4.12 -9.47
CA ILE A 13 5.50 -4.97 -9.71
C ILE A 13 5.07 -6.43 -9.90
N SER A 14 4.10 -6.90 -9.12
CA SER A 14 3.54 -8.26 -9.17
C SER A 14 2.07 -8.24 -8.77
N LYS A 15 1.42 -9.42 -8.79
CA LYS A 15 0.02 -9.58 -8.40
C LYS A 15 -0.32 -9.07 -6.99
N ASP A 16 0.66 -8.88 -6.12
CA ASP A 16 0.47 -8.45 -4.73
C ASP A 16 1.47 -7.37 -4.28
N THR A 17 2.28 -6.84 -5.20
CA THR A 17 3.35 -5.89 -4.86
C THR A 17 3.30 -4.67 -5.75
N PHE A 18 3.41 -3.49 -5.16
CA PHE A 18 3.40 -2.22 -5.88
C PHE A 18 4.33 -1.18 -5.23
N GLU A 19 4.60 -0.10 -5.95
CA GLU A 19 5.34 1.07 -5.46
C GLU A 19 4.38 2.15 -4.98
N LEU A 20 4.59 2.63 -3.76
CA LEU A 20 3.86 3.73 -3.16
C LEU A 20 4.77 4.97 -3.12
N THR A 21 4.26 6.09 -3.62
CA THR A 21 4.85 7.41 -3.36
C THR A 21 4.27 7.94 -2.05
N VAL A 22 5.04 7.86 -0.97
CA VAL A 22 4.63 8.28 0.37
C VAL A 22 4.50 9.80 0.41
N THR A 23 3.33 10.28 0.79
CA THR A 23 3.06 11.72 0.96
C THR A 23 2.80 12.07 2.42
N HIS A 24 2.31 11.13 3.23
CA HIS A 24 2.06 11.35 4.65
C HIS A 24 2.52 10.15 5.49
N ARG A 25 2.92 10.42 6.73
CA ARG A 25 3.38 9.44 7.71
C ARG A 25 2.69 9.73 9.04
N GLN A 26 2.27 8.70 9.74
CA GLN A 26 1.63 8.87 11.03
C GLN A 26 2.66 9.36 12.05
N ASN A 27 2.25 10.29 12.91
CA ASN A 27 3.09 10.74 13.99
C ASN A 27 3.33 9.59 14.98
N GLY A 28 4.59 9.37 15.35
CA GLY A 28 4.97 8.26 16.23
C GLY A 28 5.15 6.92 15.53
N ASN A 29 5.26 6.90 14.20
CA ASN A 29 5.80 5.74 13.49
C ASN A 29 7.16 5.34 14.07
N SER A 30 7.40 4.04 14.17
CA SER A 30 8.63 3.47 14.69
C SER A 30 9.84 3.68 13.78
N GLU A 31 9.61 3.88 12.48
CA GLU A 31 10.65 4.12 11.47
C GLU A 31 10.39 5.39 10.64
N GLU A 32 11.46 5.93 10.07
CA GLU A 32 11.39 6.92 9.00
C GLU A 32 11.23 6.21 7.64
N TYR A 33 10.01 6.23 7.11
CA TYR A 33 9.71 5.66 5.80
C TYR A 33 10.18 6.58 4.67
N GLN A 34 10.81 6.01 3.64
CA GLN A 34 11.26 6.76 2.46
C GLN A 34 10.07 7.30 1.64
N ASP A 35 10.32 8.29 0.78
CA ASP A 35 9.29 8.87 -0.10
C ASP A 35 8.80 7.90 -1.18
N ALA A 36 9.61 6.88 -1.51
CA ALA A 36 9.23 5.80 -2.40
C ALA A 36 9.50 4.47 -1.70
N VAL A 37 8.46 3.65 -1.55
CA VAL A 37 8.55 2.35 -0.89
C VAL A 37 7.86 1.26 -1.71
N LYS A 38 8.33 0.03 -1.57
CA LYS A 38 7.66 -1.15 -2.10
C LYS A 38 6.73 -1.72 -1.03
N ILE A 39 5.48 -1.91 -1.42
CA ILE A 39 4.41 -2.46 -0.59
C ILE A 39 4.07 -3.86 -1.09
N ILE A 40 4.12 -4.84 -0.20
CA ILE A 40 3.60 -6.19 -0.37
C ILE A 40 2.26 -6.25 0.37
N ILE A 41 1.19 -6.57 -0.35
CA ILE A 41 -0.18 -6.55 0.16
C ILE A 41 -0.42 -7.80 1.01
N SER A 42 -0.48 -7.64 2.33
CA SER A 42 -0.88 -8.70 3.26
C SER A 42 -2.38 -8.83 3.42
N ASP A 43 -3.12 -7.75 3.23
CA ASP A 43 -4.57 -7.68 3.35
C ASP A 43 -5.07 -6.45 2.58
N VAL A 44 -6.31 -6.49 2.10
CA VAL A 44 -6.84 -5.40 1.28
C VAL A 44 -8.29 -5.06 1.63
N ASP A 45 -8.56 -3.76 1.64
CA ASP A 45 -9.91 -3.19 1.67
C ASP A 45 -10.00 -2.15 0.54
N LEU A 46 -10.00 -2.66 -0.69
CA LEU A 46 -10.05 -1.88 -1.93
C LEU A 46 -11.22 -2.38 -2.80
N PRO A 47 -12.21 -1.53 -3.07
CA PRO A 47 -13.27 -1.86 -4.02
C PRO A 47 -12.67 -2.18 -5.39
N GLY A 48 -13.07 -3.32 -5.96
CA GLY A 48 -12.60 -3.77 -7.28
C GLY A 48 -11.55 -4.87 -7.26
N LEU A 49 -11.08 -5.30 -6.08
CA LEU A 49 -10.31 -6.54 -5.93
C LEU A 49 -11.17 -7.66 -5.36
N SER A 50 -10.85 -8.91 -5.73
CA SER A 50 -11.46 -10.09 -5.14
C SER A 50 -10.98 -10.30 -3.71
N ASP A 51 -11.84 -10.82 -2.82
CA ASP A 51 -11.43 -11.25 -1.47
C ASP A 51 -10.40 -12.40 -1.50
N ASN A 52 -10.30 -13.12 -2.64
CA ASN A 52 -9.33 -14.20 -2.83
C ASN A 52 -8.13 -13.72 -3.65
N LYS A 53 -6.98 -13.56 -3.00
CA LYS A 53 -5.72 -13.15 -3.64
C LYS A 53 -5.24 -14.06 -4.77
N SER A 54 -5.61 -15.34 -4.76
CA SER A 54 -5.24 -16.26 -5.84
C SER A 54 -5.88 -15.89 -7.19
N ASN A 55 -6.94 -15.10 -7.17
CA ASN A 55 -7.64 -14.63 -8.36
C ASN A 55 -7.17 -13.24 -8.82
N TRP A 56 -6.16 -12.66 -8.18
CA TRP A 56 -5.67 -11.34 -8.55
C TRP A 56 -4.79 -11.42 -9.79
N GLU A 57 -5.18 -10.64 -10.79
CA GLU A 57 -4.36 -10.36 -11.95
C GLU A 57 -3.67 -9.00 -11.80
N ILE A 58 -2.52 -8.83 -12.45
CA ILE A 58 -1.76 -7.57 -12.42
C ILE A 58 -2.62 -6.41 -12.90
N ASP A 59 -3.45 -6.61 -13.92
CA ASP A 59 -4.32 -5.59 -14.51
C ASP A 59 -5.39 -5.09 -13.53
N ASP A 60 -5.91 -5.96 -12.67
CA ASP A 60 -6.89 -5.56 -11.66
C ASP A 60 -6.23 -4.73 -10.57
N LEU A 61 -5.03 -5.14 -10.15
CA LEU A 61 -4.22 -4.38 -9.21
C LEU A 61 -3.84 -3.01 -9.79
N GLN A 62 -3.49 -2.93 -11.08
CA GLN A 62 -3.18 -1.67 -11.74
C GLN A 62 -4.35 -0.69 -11.70
N LYS A 63 -5.58 -1.15 -12.00
CA LYS A 63 -6.78 -0.29 -12.02
C LYS A 63 -7.11 0.32 -10.66
N VAL A 64 -6.88 -0.41 -9.57
CA VAL A 64 -7.25 0.03 -8.22
C VAL A 64 -6.12 0.74 -7.48
N ILE A 65 -4.86 0.43 -7.79
CA ILE A 65 -3.69 1.00 -7.10
C ILE A 65 -3.17 2.24 -7.79
N VAL A 66 -2.98 2.21 -9.11
CA VAL A 66 -2.23 3.26 -9.82
C VAL A 66 -3.05 4.56 -9.84
N GLY A 67 -2.46 5.63 -9.31
CA GLY A 67 -3.12 6.94 -9.17
C GLY A 67 -4.00 7.08 -7.93
N SER A 68 -4.39 5.98 -7.29
CA SER A 68 -5.21 5.99 -6.08
C SER A 68 -4.42 6.47 -4.86
N PHE A 69 -5.10 7.17 -3.96
CA PHE A 69 -4.55 7.55 -2.66
C PHE A 69 -4.84 6.47 -1.62
N LEU A 70 -3.78 5.84 -1.13
CA LEU A 70 -3.83 4.61 -0.35
C LEU A 70 -3.33 4.86 1.07
N LYS A 71 -3.98 4.21 2.03
CA LYS A 71 -3.46 4.03 3.38
C LYS A 71 -2.80 2.65 3.45
N CYS A 72 -1.58 2.61 3.98
CA CYS A 72 -0.82 1.39 4.22
C CYS A 72 -0.52 1.25 5.71
N GLU A 73 -1.15 0.28 6.37
CA GLU A 73 -0.88 -0.07 7.76
C GLU A 73 0.22 -1.14 7.78
N ILE A 74 1.42 -0.76 8.20
CA ILE A 74 2.61 -1.60 8.14
C ILE A 74 2.51 -2.66 9.24
N THR A 75 2.57 -3.92 8.82
CA THR A 75 2.51 -5.08 9.71
C THR A 75 3.89 -5.66 9.99
N SER A 76 4.77 -5.62 8.99
CA SER A 76 6.14 -6.13 9.07
C SER A 76 6.97 -5.65 7.88
N LYS A 77 8.24 -6.03 7.86
CA LYS A 77 9.22 -5.68 6.83
C LYS A 77 10.02 -6.92 6.46
N THR A 78 10.29 -7.09 5.18
CA THR A 78 11.17 -8.15 4.69
C THR A 78 12.64 -7.81 4.99
N SER A 79 13.53 -8.81 4.91
CA SER A 79 14.98 -8.59 5.04
C SER A 79 15.55 -7.65 3.97
N GLU A 80 14.88 -7.53 2.83
CA GLU A 80 15.25 -6.63 1.73
C GLU A 80 14.71 -5.20 1.90
N GLY A 81 13.93 -4.97 2.97
CA GLY A 81 13.37 -3.67 3.29
C GLY A 81 12.00 -3.37 2.66
N ASN A 82 11.42 -4.31 1.89
CA ASN A 82 10.04 -4.19 1.40
C ASN A 82 9.05 -4.25 2.57
N LEU A 83 8.03 -3.40 2.53
CA LEU A 83 7.03 -3.29 3.60
C LEU A 83 5.87 -4.21 3.32
N ILE A 84 5.42 -4.94 4.35
CA ILE A 84 4.23 -5.78 4.29
C ILE A 84 3.12 -5.02 5.01
N SER A 85 2.04 -4.69 4.30
CA SER A 85 0.99 -3.83 4.86
C SER A 85 -0.42 -4.32 4.55
N LYS A 86 -1.37 -3.85 5.36
CA LYS A 86 -2.78 -3.85 4.99
C LYS A 86 -3.07 -2.59 4.21
N VAL A 87 -3.70 -2.72 3.04
CA VAL A 87 -3.89 -1.61 2.10
C VAL A 87 -5.37 -1.29 1.97
N SER A 88 -5.73 -0.02 2.11
CA SER A 88 -7.10 0.45 1.91
C SER A 88 -7.15 1.79 1.20
N HIS A 89 -8.30 2.10 0.59
CA HIS A 89 -8.52 3.42 0.04
C HIS A 89 -8.56 4.41 1.19
N SER A 90 -7.69 5.41 1.14
CA SER A 90 -7.84 6.54 2.04
C SER A 90 -8.87 7.47 1.41
N GLY A 91 -10.04 7.58 2.03
CA GLY A 91 -11.08 8.52 1.65
C GLY A 91 -10.48 9.91 1.43
N ALA A 92 -10.97 10.60 0.39
CA ALA A 92 -10.44 11.85 -0.12
C ALA A 92 -9.94 12.82 0.98
N ALA A 93 -8.68 13.25 0.81
CA ALA A 93 -8.21 14.61 1.05
C ALA A 93 -8.96 15.42 2.12
N GLY A 94 -8.70 15.17 3.39
CA GLY A 94 -9.00 16.13 4.46
C GLY A 94 -7.89 17.18 4.54
N TYR A 95 -7.95 18.19 3.66
CA TYR A 95 -7.42 19.52 3.99
C TYR A 95 -8.53 20.31 4.70
#